data_AF-A0A932ZZH6-F1
#
_entry.id   AF-A0A932ZZH6-F1
#
_cell.length_a   1.000
_cell.length_b   1.000
_cell.length_c   1.000
_cell.angle_alpha   90.00
_cell.angle_beta   90.00
_cell.angle_gamma   90.00
#
_symmetry.space_group_name_H-M   'P 1'
#
loop_
_entity.id
_entity.type
_entity.pdbx_description
1 polymer ?
#
loop_
_entity_poly.entity_id
_entity_poly.type
_entity_poly.pdbx_seq_one_letter_code
_entity_poly.pdbx_strand_id
1 'polypeptide(L)' 'MAKKLVGALVLGGLLMVGMAGPALAQQYPQVASLTAFSPEANFMSLPGYLRLLVFQQIGNWITMEEATRVVNQQAGR' A
#
# COMPACT_ATOMS: atom_id res chain seq x y z
N MET A 1 -0.68 -27.70 38.79
CA MET A 1 0.67 -27.09 38.83
C MET A 1 1.30 -27.25 37.46
N ALA A 2 1.44 -26.16 36.70
CA ALA A 2 2.07 -26.18 35.38
C ALA A 2 3.43 -25.44 35.43
N LYS A 3 4.51 -26.20 35.24
CA LYS A 3 5.86 -25.76 34.83
C LYS A 3 6.41 -26.94 34.03
N LYS A 4 6.96 -26.80 32.82
CA LYS A 4 8.15 -26.00 32.48
C LYS A 4 8.18 -25.67 30.99
N LEU A 5 8.75 -24.50 30.71
CA LEU A 5 9.27 -23.99 29.44
C LEU A 5 10.37 -24.89 28.86
N VAL A 6 10.30 -25.19 27.56
CA VAL A 6 11.41 -25.37 26.59
C VAL A 6 10.74 -25.15 25.22
N GLY A 7 11.04 -24.14 24.42
CA GLY A 7 12.35 -23.80 23.86
C GLY A 7 12.36 -24.29 22.40
N ALA A 8 12.08 -23.39 21.44
CA ALA A 8 12.34 -23.62 20.03
C ALA A 8 12.57 -22.27 19.33
N LEU A 9 13.81 -21.80 19.42
CA LEU A 9 14.40 -20.86 18.49
C LEU A 9 14.50 -21.58 17.14
N VAL A 10 13.64 -21.25 16.18
CA VAL A 10 13.84 -21.64 14.78
C VAL A 10 14.36 -20.43 14.03
N LEU A 11 15.68 -20.26 14.11
CA LEU A 11 16.44 -19.51 13.13
C LEU A 11 16.47 -20.36 11.85
N GLY A 12 15.83 -19.90 10.77
CA GLY A 12 15.93 -20.63 9.51
C GLY A 12 14.98 -20.14 8.42
N GLY A 13 15.46 -19.17 7.64
CA GLY A 13 14.98 -18.94 6.28
C GLY A 13 13.85 -17.94 6.14
N LEU A 14 14.19 -16.68 5.89
CA LEU A 14 13.35 -15.86 5.03
C LEU A 14 14.07 -15.67 3.70
N LEU A 15 13.84 -16.64 2.83
CA LEU A 15 13.99 -16.52 1.40
C LEU A 15 13.35 -15.19 0.97
N MET A 16 14.16 -14.21 0.58
CA MET A 16 13.72 -13.05 -0.20
C MET A 16 13.39 -13.49 -1.62
N VAL A 17 12.52 -14.49 -1.76
CA VAL A 17 11.86 -14.78 -3.02
C VAL A 17 10.84 -13.69 -3.20
N GLY A 18 11.12 -12.79 -4.14
CA GLY A 18 10.21 -11.75 -4.57
C GLY A 18 8.83 -12.34 -4.74
N MET A 19 7.94 -12.02 -3.80
CA MET A 19 6.52 -12.28 -3.89
C MET A 19 5.95 -11.31 -4.92
N ALA A 20 6.30 -11.51 -6.19
CA ALA A 20 5.38 -11.26 -7.28
C ALA A 20 4.31 -12.36 -7.17
N GLY A 21 3.48 -12.26 -6.13
CA GLY A 21 2.23 -12.99 -6.07
C GLY A 21 1.40 -12.66 -7.31
N PRO A 22 0.43 -13.51 -7.67
CA PRO A 22 -0.50 -13.17 -8.75
C PRO A 22 -1.00 -11.76 -8.47
N ALA A 23 -0.89 -10.87 -9.45
CA ALA A 23 -1.41 -9.52 -9.36
C ALA A 23 -2.93 -9.62 -9.24
N LEU A 24 -3.42 -9.86 -8.03
CA LEU A 24 -4.77 -9.51 -7.66
C LEU A 24 -4.88 -8.06 -8.06
N ALA A 25 -5.82 -7.74 -8.95
CA ALA A 25 -6.04 -6.37 -9.37
C ALA A 25 -6.21 -5.53 -8.11
N GLN A 26 -5.16 -4.79 -7.74
CA GLN A 26 -5.14 -4.02 -6.51
C GLN A 26 -6.20 -2.95 -6.68
N GLN A 27 -7.27 -3.01 -5.88
CA GLN A 27 -8.31 -2.01 -5.94
C GLN A 27 -7.80 -0.76 -5.24
N TYR A 28 -7.49 0.27 -6.03
CA TYR A 28 -7.05 1.56 -5.51
C TYR A 28 -8.25 2.46 -5.15
N PRO A 29 -8.16 3.25 -4.07
CA PRO A 29 -9.13 4.30 -3.77
C PRO A 29 -9.27 5.30 -4.94
N GLN A 30 -10.51 5.69 -5.25
CA GLN A 30 -10.79 6.68 -6.29
C GLN A 30 -10.48 8.08 -5.78
N VAL A 31 -9.53 8.77 -6.43
CA VAL A 31 -9.14 10.14 -6.06
C VAL A 31 -9.12 11.13 -7.23
N ALA A 32 -9.24 10.67 -8.48
CA ALA A 32 -9.15 11.53 -9.66
C ALA A 32 -10.26 12.59 -9.76
N SER A 33 -11.37 12.42 -9.06
CA SER A 33 -12.46 13.41 -8.98
C SER A 33 -12.22 14.49 -7.92
N LEU A 34 -11.16 14.39 -7.12
CA LEU A 34 -10.84 15.36 -6.06
C LEU A 34 -10.01 16.52 -6.61
N THR A 35 -10.06 17.65 -5.90
CA THR A 35 -9.19 18.79 -6.17
C THR A 35 -7.84 18.55 -5.50
N ALA A 36 -6.74 18.74 -6.23
CA ALA A 36 -5.40 18.66 -5.63
C ALA A 36 -5.19 19.84 -4.66
N PHE A 37 -4.42 19.60 -3.58
CA PHE A 37 -4.06 20.61 -2.58
C PHE A 37 -5.24 21.29 -1.87
N SER A 38 -6.39 20.60 -1.82
CA SER A 38 -7.59 21.05 -1.12
C SER A 38 -7.84 20.21 0.13
N PRO A 39 -8.78 20.62 1.02
CA PRO A 39 -9.13 19.83 2.20
C PRO A 39 -9.55 18.39 1.87
N GLU A 40 -10.22 18.16 0.74
CA GLU A 40 -10.67 16.83 0.29
C GLU A 40 -9.50 15.89 -0.01
N ALA A 41 -8.37 16.42 -0.46
CA ALA A 41 -7.13 15.66 -0.70
C ALA A 41 -6.13 15.78 0.46
N ASN A 42 -6.59 16.17 1.66
CA ASN A 42 -5.74 16.41 2.83
C ASN A 42 -4.57 17.37 2.55
N PHE A 43 -4.82 18.39 1.72
CA PHE A 43 -3.82 19.35 1.24
C PHE A 43 -2.63 18.72 0.49
N MET A 44 -2.77 17.52 -0.06
CA MET A 44 -1.75 16.82 -0.84
C MET A 44 -2.06 16.86 -2.34
N SER A 45 -1.06 16.52 -3.15
CA SER A 45 -1.30 16.13 -4.55
C SER A 45 -2.13 14.84 -4.61
N LEU A 46 -2.89 14.61 -5.69
CA LEU A 46 -3.70 13.40 -5.82
C LEU A 46 -2.87 12.10 -5.72
N PRO A 47 -1.67 11.98 -6.33
CA PRO A 47 -0.82 10.81 -6.13
C PRO A 47 -0.32 10.66 -4.70
N GLY A 48 0.01 11.78 -4.03
CA GLY A 48 0.43 11.76 -2.62
C GLY A 48 -0.70 11.31 -1.68
N TYR A 49 -1.91 11.81 -1.93
CA TYR A 49 -3.10 11.43 -1.18
C TYR A 49 -3.46 9.94 -1.40
N LEU A 50 -3.39 9.46 -2.64
CA LEU A 50 -3.60 8.05 -2.96
C LEU A 50 -2.62 7.15 -2.20
N ARG A 51 -1.34 7.52 -2.15
CA ARG A 51 -0.31 6.78 -1.39
C ARG A 51 -0.64 6.67 0.08
N LEU A 52 -1.12 7.76 0.68
CA LEU A 52 -1.56 7.78 2.08
C LEU A 52 -2.72 6.81 2.30
N LEU A 53 -3.75 6.85 1.44
CA LEU A 53 -4.91 5.96 1.55
C LEU A 53 -4.51 4.49 1.40
N VAL A 54 -3.62 4.17 0.45
CA VAL A 54 -3.13 2.80 0.26
C VAL A 54 -2.34 2.34 1.48
N PHE A 55 -1.46 3.19 2.04
CA PHE A 55 -0.75 2.86 3.28
C PHE A 55 -1.70 2.59 4.44
N GLN A 56 -2.78 3.37 4.59
CA GLN A 56 -3.81 3.15 5.61
C GLN A 56 -4.57 1.82 5.41
N GLN A 57 -4.77 1.40 4.15
CA GLN A 57 -5.52 0.19 3.82
C GLN A 57 -4.71 -1.10 3.99
N ILE A 58 -3.44 -1.10 3.56
CA ILE A 58 -2.63 -2.33 3.48
C ILE A 58 -1.29 -2.26 4.25
N GLY A 59 -0.97 -1.14 4.89
CA GLY A 59 0.27 -0.95 5.65
C GLY A 59 1.53 -0.77 4.79
N ASN A 60 1.40 -0.71 3.46
CA ASN A 60 2.52 -0.59 2.53
C ASN A 60 2.37 0.65 1.64
N TRP A 61 3.49 1.31 1.38
CA TRP A 61 3.54 2.43 0.43
C TRP A 61 3.71 1.91 -0.99
N ILE A 62 2.83 2.35 -1.88
CA ILE A 62 3.09 2.24 -3.33
C ILE A 62 4.09 3.31 -3.76
N THR A 63 4.73 3.11 -4.91
CA THR A 63 5.68 4.08 -5.46
C THR A 63 4.96 5.34 -5.95
N MET A 64 5.69 6.46 -6.09
CA MET A 64 5.12 7.66 -6.70
C MET A 64 4.72 7.45 -8.16
N GLU A 65 5.50 6.68 -8.92
CA GLU A 65 5.22 6.36 -10.31
C GLU A 65 3.92 5.56 -10.45
N GLU A 66 3.75 4.53 -9.63
CA GLU A 66 2.52 3.74 -9.56
C GLU A 66 1.32 4.60 -9.19
N ALA A 67 1.44 5.41 -8.14
CA ALA A 67 0.34 6.30 -7.73
C ALA A 67 -0.04 7.28 -8.85
N THR A 68 0.96 7.84 -9.55
CA THR A 68 0.73 8.76 -10.67
C THR A 68 0.01 8.06 -11.82
N ARG A 69 0.47 6.85 -12.19
CA ARG A 69 -0.18 6.02 -13.21
C ARG A 69 -1.64 5.73 -12.86
N VAL A 70 -1.92 5.34 -11.62
CA VAL A 70 -3.28 5.06 -11.15
C VAL A 70 -4.18 6.29 -11.23
N VAL A 71 -3.69 7.45 -10.77
CA VAL A 71 -4.46 8.70 -10.85
C VAL A 71 -4.78 9.07 -12.31
N ASN A 72 -3.83 8.89 -13.24
CA ASN A 72 -4.06 9.15 -14.66
C ASN A 72 -5.09 8.17 -15.25
N GLN A 73 -5.00 6.88 -14.94
CA GLN A 73 -5.96 5.86 -15.36
C GLN A 73 -7.38 6.19 -14.87
N GLN A 74 -7.52 6.59 -13.60
CA GLN A 74 -8.79 7.03 -13.02
C GLN A 74 -9.36 8.28 -13.70
N ALA A 75 -8.48 9.17 -14.20
CA ALA A 75 -8.85 10.38 -14.93
C ALA A 75 -9.11 10.15 -16.42
N GLY A 76 -8.90 8.92 -16.93
CA GLY A 76 -9.01 8.59 -18.35
C GLY A 76 -7.90 9.20 -19.22
N ARG A 77 -6.69 9.34 -18.68
CA ARG A 77 -5.51 9.92 -19.35
C ARG A 77 -4.37 8.91 -19.51
#